data_AF-A0A4R4T1R8-F1
#
_entry.id   AF-A0A4R4T1R8-F1
#
_cell.length_a   1.000
_cell.length_b   1.000
_cell.length_c   1.000
_cell.angle_alpha   90.00
_cell.angle_beta   90.00
_cell.angle_gamma   90.00
#
_symmetry.space_group_name_H-M   'P 1'
#
loop_
_entity.id
_entity.type
_entity.pdbx_description
1 polymer ?
#
loop_
_entity_poly.entity_id
_entity_poly.type
_entity_poly.pdbx_seq_one_letter_code
_entity_poly.pdbx_strand_id
1 'polypeptide(L)'
;MALLLWPAILIWTGAKLRAARHGDAGEGRTIPLEPPLTVSPVVLAAGDPAQTTVYFRNGTFVPAGQRDDRAAIAFATERLAAPRDLRDFRATSADGGGRLVAFDDVTVWLSPDEIKHSGTIDLGRQAAAKISLDARNPEPIRVRAAQ
;
A
#
# COMPACT_ATOMS: atom_id res chain seq x y z
N MET A 1 17.23 -24.19 50.63
CA MET A 1 17.17 -22.79 51.06
C MET A 1 18.11 -21.98 50.16
N ALA A 2 17.58 -21.45 49.06
CA ALA A 2 18.14 -20.37 48.23
C ALA A 2 17.09 -20.07 47.15
N LEU A 3 15.99 -19.47 47.60
CA LEU A 3 14.96 -18.89 46.76
C LEU A 3 15.49 -17.58 46.13
N LEU A 4 14.88 -17.22 45.00
CA LEU A 4 14.56 -15.84 44.60
C LEU A 4 15.75 -14.94 44.20
N LEU A 5 16.31 -15.15 43.01
CA LEU A 5 17.08 -14.11 42.31
C LEU A 5 16.75 -14.03 40.80
N TRP A 6 15.56 -14.48 40.39
CA TRP A 6 15.12 -14.44 38.98
C TRP A 6 14.12 -13.35 38.56
N PRO A 7 13.42 -12.59 39.44
CA PRO A 7 12.49 -11.56 38.94
C PRO A 7 13.17 -10.22 38.63
N ALA A 8 14.39 -9.95 39.14
CA ALA A 8 15.03 -8.64 39.00
C ALA A 8 15.63 -8.38 37.60
N ILE A 9 16.03 -9.44 36.87
CA ILE A 9 16.68 -9.29 35.55
C ILE A 9 15.65 -8.96 34.45
N LEU A 10 14.40 -9.41 34.58
CA LEU A 10 13.34 -9.15 33.59
C LEU A 10 12.76 -7.74 33.68
N ILE A 11 12.80 -7.09 34.85
CA ILE A 11 12.31 -5.71 35.00
C ILE A 11 13.29 -4.71 34.37
N TRP A 12 14.60 -4.98 34.41
CA TRP A 12 15.60 -4.09 33.84
C TRP A 12 15.61 -4.07 32.31
N THR A 13 15.20 -5.17 31.66
CA THR A 13 15.07 -5.23 30.20
C THR A 13 13.83 -4.49 29.69
N GLY A 14 12.74 -4.45 30.47
CA GLY A 14 11.51 -3.75 30.10
C GLY A 14 11.63 -2.22 30.16
N ALA A 15 12.39 -1.69 31.12
CA ALA A 15 12.55 -0.23 31.29
C ALA A 15 13.37 0.41 30.16
N LYS A 16 14.42 -0.26 29.65
CA LYS A 16 15.20 0.25 28.51
C LYS A 16 14.41 0.31 27.20
N LEU A 17 13.46 -0.60 26.99
CA LEU A 17 12.61 -0.56 25.79
C LEU A 17 11.55 0.55 25.83
N ARG A 18 11.13 1.00 27.02
CA ARG A 18 10.16 2.09 27.15
C ARG A 18 10.81 3.47 27.10
N ALA A 19 12.04 3.60 27.58
CA ALA A 19 12.85 4.82 27.46
C ALA A 19 13.23 5.13 25.99
N ALA A 20 13.38 4.12 25.14
CA ALA A 20 13.61 4.31 23.70
C ALA A 20 12.36 4.80 22.92
N ARG A 21 11.17 4.80 23.55
CA ARG A 21 9.93 5.28 22.90
C ARG A 21 9.51 6.69 23.30
N HIS A 22 10.21 7.33 24.24
CA HIS A 22 9.79 8.62 24.81
C HIS A 22 10.87 9.72 24.84
N GLY A 23 11.96 9.55 24.08
CA GLY A 23 12.99 10.57 23.93
C GLY A 23 13.25 10.90 22.46
N ASP A 24 12.36 11.67 21.83
CA ASP A 24 12.75 12.61 20.77
C ASP A 24 11.58 13.60 20.52
N ALA A 25 11.32 14.41 21.53
CA ALA A 25 10.62 15.68 21.38
C ALA A 25 11.69 16.77 21.49
N GLY A 26 12.32 17.11 20.37
CA GLY A 26 13.29 18.20 20.31
C GLY A 26 14.19 18.11 19.08
N GLU A 27 14.33 19.25 18.40
CA GLU A 27 15.28 19.55 17.32
C GLU A 27 14.94 19.09 15.90
N GLY A 28 14.82 20.11 15.04
CA GLY A 28 14.51 20.02 13.62
C GLY A 28 15.51 19.16 12.87
N ARG A 29 15.23 17.87 12.81
CA ARG A 29 15.79 16.96 11.83
C ARG A 29 15.09 17.27 10.52
N THR A 30 15.80 17.91 9.60
CA THR A 30 15.38 17.98 8.19
C THR A 30 15.22 16.54 7.74
N ILE A 31 13.98 16.04 7.77
CA ILE A 31 13.62 14.75 7.20
C ILE A 31 14.10 14.86 5.75
N PRO A 32 15.04 14.01 5.29
CA PRO A 32 15.36 13.97 3.88
C PRO A 32 14.02 13.79 3.17
N LEU A 33 13.63 14.73 2.30
CA LEU A 33 12.43 14.56 1.48
C LEU A 33 12.50 13.14 0.93
N GLU A 34 11.57 12.27 1.34
CA GLU A 34 11.49 10.94 0.76
C GLU A 34 11.55 11.13 -0.76
N PRO A 35 12.42 10.41 -1.48
CA PRO A 35 12.50 10.56 -2.93
C PRO A 35 11.09 10.42 -3.51
N PRO A 36 10.72 11.20 -4.54
CA PRO A 36 9.37 11.17 -5.07
C PRO A 36 8.99 9.74 -5.42
N LEU A 37 7.91 9.24 -4.79
CA LEU A 37 7.34 7.93 -5.08
C LEU A 37 6.99 7.89 -6.56
N THR A 38 7.74 7.08 -7.31
CA THR A 38 7.54 6.94 -8.75
C THR A 38 6.66 5.73 -9.01
N VAL A 39 5.59 5.92 -9.78
CA VAL A 39 4.73 4.81 -10.23
C VAL A 39 5.55 3.89 -11.13
N SER A 40 5.51 2.58 -10.88
CA SER A 40 6.18 1.59 -11.73
C SER A 40 5.72 1.71 -13.20
N PRO A 41 6.62 1.65 -14.20
CA PRO A 41 6.24 1.68 -15.61
C PRO A 41 5.21 0.62 -16.01
N VAL A 42 5.29 -0.56 -15.36
CA VAL A 42 4.35 -1.67 -15.55
C VAL A 42 2.92 -1.26 -15.15
N VAL A 43 2.81 -0.51 -14.07
CA VAL A 43 1.52 -0.01 -13.55
C VAL A 43 0.96 1.07 -14.46
N LEU A 44 1.81 1.96 -14.97
CA LEU A 44 1.40 2.95 -15.97
C LEU A 44 0.94 2.29 -17.28
N ALA A 45 1.60 1.24 -17.73
CA ALA A 45 1.20 0.50 -18.93
C ALA A 45 -0.13 -0.25 -18.75
N ALA A 46 -0.44 -0.69 -17.52
CA ALA A 46 -1.66 -1.44 -17.22
C ALA A 46 -2.93 -0.57 -17.18
N GLY A 47 -2.81 0.72 -16.88
CA GLY A 47 -3.97 1.61 -16.85
C GLY A 47 -4.53 1.86 -18.26
N ASP A 48 -5.86 1.89 -18.40
CA ASP A 48 -6.56 2.21 -19.66
C ASP A 48 -6.30 3.67 -20.10
N PRO A 49 -5.65 3.91 -21.26
CA PRO A 49 -5.35 5.27 -21.74
C PRO A 49 -6.61 6.08 -22.06
N ALA A 50 -7.75 5.42 -22.33
CA ALA A 50 -9.01 6.09 -22.60
C ALA A 50 -9.71 6.62 -21.33
N GLN A 51 -9.09 6.46 -20.15
CA GLN A 51 -9.66 6.90 -18.87
C GLN A 51 -8.62 7.57 -17.99
N THR A 52 -9.05 8.60 -17.27
CA THR A 52 -8.31 9.17 -16.16
C THR A 52 -8.08 8.08 -15.12
N THR A 53 -6.83 7.87 -14.71
CA THR A 53 -6.45 6.85 -13.72
C THR A 53 -5.71 7.51 -12.57
N VAL A 54 -6.10 7.18 -11.34
CA VAL A 54 -5.45 7.64 -10.11
C VAL A 54 -4.59 6.52 -9.55
N TYR A 55 -3.33 6.82 -9.27
CA TYR A 55 -2.34 5.89 -8.73
C TYR A 55 -2.01 6.26 -7.30
N PHE A 56 -2.00 5.27 -6.41
CA PHE A 56 -1.74 5.42 -4.99
C PHE A 56 -0.38 4.87 -4.58
N ARG A 57 0.09 5.35 -3.43
CA ARG A 57 1.41 5.05 -2.87
C ARG A 57 1.71 3.56 -2.80
N ASN A 58 0.77 2.73 -2.37
CA ASN A 58 1.00 1.30 -2.22
C ASN A 58 0.67 0.51 -3.50
N GLY A 59 0.76 1.11 -4.69
CA GLY A 59 0.63 0.37 -5.95
C GLY A 59 -0.80 -0.02 -6.32
N THR A 60 -1.80 0.55 -5.64
CA THR A 60 -3.20 0.49 -6.05
C THR A 60 -3.47 1.57 -7.09
N PHE A 61 -4.31 1.28 -8.08
CA PHE A 61 -4.78 2.28 -9.03
C PHE A 61 -6.24 2.07 -9.42
N VAL A 62 -6.93 3.18 -9.63
CA VAL A 62 -8.38 3.23 -9.88
C VAL A 62 -8.67 3.96 -11.19
N PRO A 63 -9.37 3.31 -12.14
CA PRO A 63 -9.90 3.99 -13.32
C PRO A 63 -11.06 4.90 -12.91
N ALA A 64 -10.91 6.20 -13.14
CA ALA A 64 -11.86 7.24 -12.78
C ALA A 64 -12.64 7.79 -13.99
N GLY A 65 -12.62 7.12 -15.14
CA GLY A 65 -13.34 7.56 -16.34
C GLY A 65 -12.86 8.92 -16.86
N GLN A 66 -13.76 9.76 -17.38
CA GLN A 66 -13.42 11.06 -17.99
C GLN A 66 -13.43 12.24 -16.99
N ARG A 67 -13.09 11.97 -15.73
CA ARG A 67 -13.10 12.98 -14.67
C ARG A 67 -11.84 13.85 -14.72
N ASP A 68 -11.99 15.11 -14.31
CA ASP A 68 -10.86 15.97 -13.97
C ASP A 68 -10.10 15.44 -12.75
N ASP A 69 -8.89 15.94 -12.51
CA ASP A 69 -7.99 15.42 -11.48
C ASP A 69 -8.63 15.42 -10.08
N ARG A 70 -9.35 16.48 -9.70
CA ARG A 70 -9.94 16.59 -8.36
C ARG A 70 -11.10 15.63 -8.18
N ALA A 71 -11.99 15.56 -9.17
CA ALA A 71 -13.11 14.63 -9.16
C ALA A 71 -12.64 13.17 -9.27
N ALA A 72 -11.56 12.91 -10.02
CA ALA A 72 -10.96 11.59 -10.16
C ALA A 72 -10.37 11.11 -8.83
N ILE A 73 -9.64 11.96 -8.11
CA ILE A 73 -9.09 11.63 -6.78
C ILE A 73 -10.23 11.32 -5.81
N ALA A 74 -11.24 12.18 -5.72
CA ALA A 74 -12.38 11.95 -4.81
C ALA A 74 -13.09 10.63 -5.11
N PHE A 75 -13.37 10.36 -6.39
CA PHE A 75 -13.94 9.10 -6.83
C PHE A 75 -13.06 7.90 -6.47
N ALA A 76 -11.76 7.99 -6.75
CA ALA A 76 -10.82 6.90 -6.49
C ALA A 76 -10.71 6.60 -4.98
N THR A 77 -10.67 7.63 -4.13
CA THR A 77 -10.68 7.48 -2.68
C THR A 77 -11.96 6.79 -2.18
N GLU A 78 -13.12 7.16 -2.72
CA GLU A 78 -14.39 6.48 -2.40
C GLU A 78 -14.33 4.99 -2.79
N ARG A 79 -13.79 4.68 -3.97
CA ARG A 79 -13.64 3.30 -4.43
C ARG A 79 -12.72 2.49 -3.51
N LEU A 80 -11.61 3.03 -3.03
CA LEU A 80 -10.72 2.31 -2.12
C LEU A 80 -11.44 1.76 -0.87
N ALA A 81 -12.43 2.48 -0.36
CA ALA A 81 -13.21 2.07 0.81
C ALA A 81 -14.29 1.01 0.52
N ALA A 82 -14.59 0.72 -0.75
CA ALA A 82 -15.63 -0.23 -1.11
C ALA A 82 -15.29 -1.67 -0.68
N PRO A 83 -16.24 -2.44 -0.11
CA PRO A 83 -16.01 -3.84 0.24
C PRO A 83 -15.83 -4.69 -1.03
N ARG A 84 -14.98 -5.71 -0.95
CA ARG A 84 -14.64 -6.60 -2.08
C ARG A 84 -14.52 -8.04 -1.61
N ASP A 85 -14.90 -8.99 -2.48
CA ASP A 85 -14.61 -10.41 -2.26
C ASP A 85 -13.17 -10.71 -2.69
N LEU A 86 -12.39 -11.28 -1.77
CA LEU A 86 -10.99 -11.66 -2.00
C LEU A 86 -10.82 -12.82 -2.99
N ARG A 87 -11.92 -13.46 -3.38
CA ARG A 87 -11.93 -14.55 -4.36
C ARG A 87 -12.38 -14.09 -5.75
N ASP A 88 -12.99 -12.92 -5.84
CA ASP A 88 -13.52 -12.38 -7.08
C ASP A 88 -12.56 -11.35 -7.66
N PHE A 89 -11.50 -11.84 -8.28
CA PHE A 89 -10.50 -11.03 -8.95
C PHE A 89 -9.90 -11.77 -10.14
N ARG A 90 -9.29 -11.00 -11.05
CA ARG A 90 -8.46 -11.53 -12.13
C ARG A 90 -7.00 -11.22 -11.84
N ALA A 91 -6.12 -12.20 -11.97
CA ALA A 91 -4.67 -11.99 -11.88
C ALA A 91 -3.98 -12.29 -13.19
N THR A 92 -3.08 -11.41 -13.60
CA THR A 92 -2.21 -11.59 -14.77
C THR A 92 -0.75 -11.40 -14.37
N SER A 93 0.14 -12.14 -15.04
CA SER A 93 1.57 -11.81 -15.01
C SER A 93 1.75 -10.44 -15.67
N ALA A 94 2.65 -9.63 -15.15
CA ALA A 94 3.11 -8.45 -15.87
C ALA A 94 4.60 -8.57 -16.17
N ASP A 95 5.06 -7.75 -17.12
CA ASP A 95 6.47 -7.65 -17.46
C ASP A 95 7.28 -7.25 -16.22
N GLY A 96 8.44 -7.88 -16.03
CA GLY A 96 9.24 -7.71 -14.81
C GLY A 96 8.89 -8.65 -13.66
N GLY A 97 8.02 -9.64 -13.87
CA GLY A 97 7.86 -10.80 -12.98
C GLY A 97 6.89 -10.61 -11.80
N GLY A 98 6.23 -9.46 -11.70
CA GLY A 98 5.16 -9.23 -10.72
C GLY A 98 3.78 -9.64 -11.22
N ARG A 99 2.75 -9.27 -10.45
CA ARG A 99 1.34 -9.61 -10.71
C ARG A 99 0.48 -8.36 -10.69
N LEU A 100 -0.44 -8.27 -11.65
CA LEU A 100 -1.56 -7.34 -11.60
C LEU A 100 -2.77 -8.12 -11.08
N VAL A 101 -3.37 -7.63 -9.99
CA VAL A 101 -4.58 -8.19 -9.38
C VAL A 101 -5.71 -7.19 -9.56
N ALA A 102 -6.62 -7.48 -10.48
CA ALA A 102 -7.73 -6.62 -10.88
C ALA A 102 -9.03 -7.10 -10.24
N PHE A 103 -9.62 -6.24 -9.41
CA PHE A 103 -11.04 -6.26 -9.06
C PHE A 103 -11.82 -5.39 -10.05
N ASP A 104 -13.14 -5.36 -9.94
CA ASP A 104 -14.00 -4.63 -10.88
C ASP A 104 -13.71 -3.13 -10.98
N ASP A 105 -13.27 -2.50 -9.89
CA ASP A 105 -13.11 -1.05 -9.78
C ASP A 105 -11.70 -0.60 -9.37
N VAL A 106 -10.80 -1.54 -9.09
CA VAL A 106 -9.45 -1.26 -8.62
C VAL A 106 -8.49 -2.34 -9.08
N THR A 107 -7.29 -1.95 -9.44
CA THR A 107 -6.21 -2.89 -9.73
C THR A 107 -5.03 -2.64 -8.81
N VAL A 108 -4.38 -3.72 -8.37
CA VAL A 108 -3.23 -3.68 -7.49
C VAL A 108 -2.04 -4.31 -8.18
N TRP A 109 -0.91 -3.63 -8.08
CA TRP A 109 0.38 -4.18 -8.44
C TRP A 109 1.05 -4.86 -7.26
N LEU A 110 1.44 -6.12 -7.47
CA LEU A 110 2.30 -6.88 -6.57
C LEU A 110 3.66 -7.05 -7.25
N SER A 111 4.70 -6.48 -6.65
CA SER A 111 6.06 -6.63 -7.16
C SER A 111 6.55 -8.07 -6.96
N PRO A 112 7.52 -8.55 -7.76
CA PRO A 112 8.03 -9.93 -7.64
C PRO A 112 8.54 -10.25 -6.23
N ASP A 113 9.12 -9.28 -5.53
CA ASP A 113 9.64 -9.40 -4.16
C ASP A 113 8.53 -9.45 -3.09
N GLU A 114 7.33 -8.97 -3.38
CA GLU A 114 6.17 -9.06 -2.48
C GLU A 114 5.48 -10.44 -2.55
N ILE A 115 5.60 -11.13 -3.70
CA ILE A 115 4.88 -12.38 -3.97
C ILE A 115 5.60 -13.55 -3.30
N LYS A 116 5.21 -13.86 -2.07
CA LYS A 116 5.72 -15.03 -1.32
C LYS A 116 5.02 -16.33 -1.69
N HIS A 117 3.75 -16.24 -2.02
CA HIS A 117 2.89 -17.34 -2.43
C HIS A 117 2.08 -16.92 -3.64
N SER A 118 2.06 -17.75 -4.67
CA SER A 118 1.36 -17.49 -5.94
C SER A 118 -0.03 -18.11 -6.01
N GLY A 119 -0.52 -18.70 -4.91
CA GLY A 119 -1.87 -19.22 -4.81
C GLY A 119 -2.91 -18.10 -4.94
N THR A 120 -4.01 -18.37 -5.63
CA THR A 120 -5.07 -17.39 -5.93
C THR A 120 -5.56 -16.68 -4.66
N ILE A 121 -5.89 -17.40 -3.59
CA ILE A 121 -6.39 -16.79 -2.35
C ILE A 121 -5.34 -15.88 -1.70
N ASP A 122 -4.04 -16.21 -1.80
CA ASP A 122 -2.97 -15.41 -1.20
C ASP A 122 -2.75 -14.11 -1.97
N LEU A 123 -2.89 -14.13 -3.30
CA LEU A 123 -2.84 -12.92 -4.13
C LEU A 123 -3.98 -11.97 -3.79
N GLY A 124 -5.21 -12.47 -3.66
CA GLY A 124 -6.37 -11.67 -3.26
C GLY A 124 -6.18 -11.03 -1.87
N ARG A 125 -5.65 -11.79 -0.89
CA ARG A 125 -5.33 -11.27 0.46
C ARG A 125 -4.25 -10.19 0.43
N GLN A 126 -3.18 -10.39 -0.33
CA GLN A 126 -2.09 -9.40 -0.47
C GLN A 126 -2.61 -8.12 -1.12
N ALA A 127 -3.40 -8.24 -2.19
CA ALA A 127 -4.00 -7.10 -2.87
C ALA A 127 -4.92 -6.31 -1.94
N ALA A 128 -5.80 -6.99 -1.19
CA ALA A 128 -6.68 -6.35 -0.23
C ALA A 128 -5.94 -5.66 0.92
N ALA A 129 -4.79 -6.19 1.35
CA ALA A 129 -3.95 -5.54 2.33
C ALA A 129 -3.41 -4.19 1.81
N LYS A 130 -2.96 -4.13 0.54
CA LYS A 130 -2.47 -2.89 -0.09
C LYS A 130 -3.60 -1.89 -0.31
N ILE A 131 -4.77 -2.33 -0.79
CA ILE A 131 -5.98 -1.50 -0.86
C ILE A 131 -6.31 -0.93 0.52
N SER A 132 -6.24 -1.74 1.58
CA SER A 132 -6.53 -1.29 2.96
C SER A 132 -5.48 -0.31 3.51
N LEU A 133 -4.23 -0.36 3.03
CA LEU A 133 -3.22 0.64 3.37
C LEU A 133 -3.55 1.96 2.68
N ASP A 134 -3.86 1.93 1.38
CA ASP A 134 -4.22 3.12 0.61
C ASP A 134 -5.58 3.71 1.06
N ALA A 135 -6.54 2.89 1.48
CA ALA A 135 -7.84 3.36 1.99
C ALA A 135 -7.72 4.08 3.34
N ARG A 136 -6.77 3.67 4.19
CA ARG A 136 -6.54 4.28 5.51
C ARG A 136 -5.85 5.64 5.42
N ASN A 137 -4.97 5.80 4.44
CA ASN A 137 -4.30 7.06 4.16
C ASN A 137 -4.22 7.27 2.64
N PRO A 138 -5.29 7.80 2.02
CA PRO A 138 -5.36 7.97 0.58
C PRO A 138 -4.39 9.03 0.09
N GLU A 139 -3.19 8.59 -0.30
CA GLU A 139 -2.13 9.43 -0.85
C GLU A 139 -1.99 9.17 -2.36
N PRO A 140 -2.68 9.95 -3.22
CA PRO A 140 -2.50 9.86 -4.66
C PRO A 140 -1.09 10.36 -5.03
N ILE A 141 -0.29 9.51 -5.66
CA ILE A 141 1.07 9.84 -6.11
C ILE A 141 1.07 10.35 -7.56
N ARG A 142 0.04 10.00 -8.33
CA ARG A 142 -0.13 10.45 -9.71
C ARG A 142 -1.57 10.39 -10.14
N VAL A 143 -1.98 11.35 -10.96
CA VAL A 143 -3.17 11.26 -11.82
C VAL A 143 -2.68 11.26 -13.26
N ARG A 144 -3.18 10.33 -14.08
CA ARG A 144 -2.95 10.32 -15.52
C ARG A 144 -4.29 10.60 -16.18
N ALA A 145 -4.41 11.72 -16.87
CA ALA A 145 -5.60 12.04 -17.65
C ALA A 145 -5.82 11.04 -18.80
N ALA A 146 -7.07 10.91 -19.23
CA ALA A 146 -7.41 10.24 -20.48
C ALA A 146 -6.71 10.92 -21.67
N GLN A 147 -6.32 10.14 -22.66
CA GLN A 147 -5.68 10.60 -23.90
C GLN A 147 -6.65 10.55 -25.09
#